data_AF-S3DVB7-F1
#
_entry.id   AF-S3DVB7-F1
#
_cell.length_a   1.000
_cell.length_b   1.000
_cell.length_c   1.000
_cell.angle_alpha   90.00
_cell.angle_beta   90.00
_cell.angle_gamma   90.00
#
_symmetry.space_group_name_H-M   'P 1'
#
loop_
_entity.id
_entity.type
_entity.pdbx_description
1 polymer ?
#
loop_
_entity_poly.entity_id
_entity_poly.type
_entity_poly.pdbx_seq_one_letter_code
_entity_poly.pdbx_strand_id
1 'polypeptide(L)'
;MGWLWGSSDHSNASKSKDPVRDLDPDLRDFLKKEAPQKYEAKTTPPPPPERTIPKPAIAEDQFEDDSKPKVPPQSLYQDGRYAHIWKNYKSLSEVEAEGKSDQERMMDVMESHRTRQAELGRAALESCAVEQMEVSDCFRAGGWSAKTTMCRAENRKFDRCYTMQAKFLKALGYLAAYDRPDVEEQIQMQADTLYHQMLDQEKAIETAKAEGKPIPAFPALLKAQMAKANVAQDLEKPEFDISSLAPRSQNPLKKRLEKFEGVEREIEELAIKAEVAAAAEMSGKIDHVGRQQLEERELRKAQGRETIADKVYYAFRAKLLEPNKTGALIPQIIINHRRHNTTGLQPSMMLLWAIAGVPLGAYNIAGNFNVALLIQPQILTVLSLVTWGQCGFYDDAGIDRDIHWPVILMGVVSAILLSAGVLRHYWDIYTHRTVRGISFIFVAIDAAGDVFSLVSIFFQPKLDILGMVIYASEFVLWCGVFACGGYFNLRPWVQQKISERALRRVGMGRQDGEGDGEVDVDVDVELERMGSSTSVFRTSGSVVSERRGGRAEG
;
A
#
# COMPACT_ATOMS: atom_id res chain seq x y z
N MET A 1 -38.83 -2.24 -41.01
CA MET A 1 -38.29 -2.49 -42.37
C MET A 1 -37.56 -3.83 -42.33
N GLY A 2 -38.24 -4.89 -42.76
CA GLY A 2 -37.66 -6.23 -42.88
C GLY A 2 -36.94 -6.40 -44.22
N TRP A 3 -35.90 -7.22 -44.22
CA TRP A 3 -35.20 -7.72 -45.40
C TRP A 3 -35.16 -9.24 -45.26
N LEU A 4 -36.05 -9.96 -45.95
CA LEU A 4 -35.92 -10.43 -47.33
C LEU A 4 -35.34 -11.86 -47.38
N TRP A 5 -36.15 -12.84 -46.99
CA TRP A 5 -36.18 -14.17 -47.62
C TRP A 5 -37.61 -14.71 -47.55
N GLY A 6 -38.30 -14.62 -48.68
CA GLY A 6 -39.61 -15.24 -48.86
C GLY A 6 -40.45 -14.55 -49.94
N SER A 7 -40.34 -15.02 -51.19
CA SER A 7 -41.55 -15.39 -51.93
C SER A 7 -41.23 -16.35 -53.07
N SER A 8 -42.00 -17.42 -53.03
CA SER A 8 -42.20 -18.51 -53.98
C SER A 8 -42.57 -18.07 -55.39
N ASP A 9 -42.23 -18.94 -56.36
CA ASP A 9 -42.98 -19.08 -57.61
C ASP A 9 -43.89 -20.33 -57.55
N HIS A 10 -45.15 -20.11 -57.97
CA HIS A 10 -46.20 -21.04 -58.40
C HIS A 10 -46.87 -22.10 -57.49
N SER A 11 -48.01 -21.66 -56.92
CA SER A 11 -49.40 -22.14 -57.14
C SER A 11 -49.87 -23.56 -56.77
N ASN A 12 -50.72 -23.60 -55.73
CA ASN A 12 -52.03 -24.28 -55.57
C ASN A 12 -52.15 -25.81 -55.76
N ALA A 13 -52.32 -26.53 -54.65
CA ALA A 13 -53.64 -26.96 -54.11
C ALA A 13 -53.58 -28.29 -53.32
N SER A 14 -53.87 -28.18 -52.01
CA SER A 14 -54.50 -29.18 -51.13
C SER A 14 -53.75 -30.45 -50.68
N LYS A 15 -53.99 -30.79 -49.40
CA LYS A 15 -53.74 -32.03 -48.66
C LYS A 15 -52.35 -32.24 -48.05
N SER A 16 -52.31 -31.97 -46.73
CA SER A 16 -51.69 -32.82 -45.70
C SER A 16 -50.64 -33.82 -46.20
N LYS A 17 -49.41 -33.36 -46.36
CA LYS A 17 -48.26 -34.23 -46.52
C LYS A 17 -47.20 -33.79 -45.52
N ASP A 18 -46.94 -34.66 -44.55
CA ASP A 18 -45.81 -34.50 -43.63
C ASP A 18 -44.52 -34.37 -44.46
N PRO A 19 -43.74 -33.28 -44.28
CA PRO A 19 -42.52 -33.02 -45.06
C PRO A 19 -41.40 -34.05 -44.80
N VAL A 20 -41.61 -34.97 -43.85
CA VAL A 20 -40.68 -36.04 -43.49
C VAL A 20 -40.64 -37.14 -44.57
N ARG A 21 -41.64 -37.25 -45.45
CA ARG A 21 -41.67 -38.29 -46.49
C ARG A 21 -40.81 -38.01 -47.73
N ASP A 22 -40.36 -36.77 -47.92
CA ASP A 22 -39.58 -36.36 -49.09
C ASP A 22 -38.06 -36.21 -48.81
N LEU A 23 -37.62 -36.58 -47.60
CA LEU A 23 -36.19 -36.54 -47.21
C LEU A 23 -35.41 -37.74 -47.79
N ASP A 24 -34.11 -37.60 -48.08
CA ASP A 24 -33.29 -38.74 -48.51
C ASP A 24 -33.33 -39.89 -47.47
N PRO A 25 -33.31 -41.18 -47.88
CA PRO A 25 -33.45 -42.32 -46.95
C PRO A 25 -32.41 -42.29 -45.83
N ASP A 26 -31.16 -41.93 -46.13
CA ASP A 26 -30.08 -41.84 -45.14
C ASP A 26 -30.33 -40.73 -44.11
N LEU A 27 -30.90 -39.59 -44.53
CA LEU A 27 -31.21 -38.49 -43.62
C LEU A 27 -32.38 -38.82 -42.69
N ARG A 28 -33.34 -39.61 -43.17
CA ARG A 28 -34.45 -40.11 -42.35
C ARG A 28 -33.98 -41.07 -41.28
N ASP A 29 -33.06 -41.95 -41.63
CA ASP A 29 -32.52 -42.91 -40.67
C ASP A 29 -31.60 -42.23 -39.67
N PHE A 30 -30.86 -41.19 -40.08
CA PHE A 30 -30.10 -40.35 -39.16
C PHE A 30 -31.02 -39.60 -38.17
N LEU A 31 -32.10 -38.98 -38.65
CA LEU A 31 -33.07 -38.27 -37.80
C LEU A 31 -33.82 -39.21 -36.84
N LYS A 32 -34.17 -40.43 -37.27
CA LYS A 32 -34.75 -41.45 -36.38
C LYS A 32 -33.75 -41.93 -35.32
N LYS A 33 -32.46 -41.97 -35.67
CA LYS A 33 -31.40 -42.46 -34.79
C LYS A 33 -31.01 -41.42 -33.74
N GLU A 34 -31.09 -40.13 -34.08
CA GLU A 34 -30.75 -39.04 -33.15
C GLU A 34 -31.96 -38.40 -32.44
N ALA A 35 -33.20 -38.73 -32.82
CA ALA A 35 -34.37 -38.24 -32.11
C ALA A 35 -34.52 -38.92 -30.73
N PRO A 36 -34.52 -38.17 -29.61
CA PRO A 36 -34.74 -38.74 -28.28
C PRO A 36 -36.17 -39.29 -28.14
N GLN A 37 -36.33 -40.40 -27.39
CA GLN A 37 -37.61 -41.11 -27.24
C GLN A 37 -38.73 -40.18 -26.77
N LYS A 38 -39.81 -40.08 -27.57
CA LYS A 38 -41.05 -39.41 -27.15
C LYS A 38 -41.68 -40.20 -26.01
N TYR A 39 -41.94 -39.50 -24.90
CA TYR A 39 -42.75 -40.00 -23.78
C TYR A 39 -44.14 -40.41 -24.29
N GLU A 40 -44.48 -41.69 -24.18
CA GLU A 40 -45.84 -42.16 -24.42
C GLU A 40 -46.75 -41.73 -23.28
N ALA A 41 -47.71 -40.86 -23.60
CA ALA A 41 -48.81 -40.52 -22.72
C ALA A 41 -49.74 -41.75 -22.60
N LYS A 42 -49.73 -42.43 -21.45
CA LYS A 42 -50.70 -43.48 -21.13
C LYS A 42 -52.11 -42.89 -21.10
N THR A 43 -52.97 -43.42 -21.95
CA THR A 43 -54.41 -43.12 -22.04
C THR A 43 -55.18 -43.83 -20.92
N THR A 44 -56.19 -43.13 -20.40
CA THR A 44 -57.11 -43.44 -19.31
C THR A 44 -57.91 -44.75 -19.50
N PRO A 45 -58.18 -45.55 -18.44
CA PRO A 45 -59.07 -46.73 -18.51
C PRO A 45 -60.56 -46.38 -18.26
N PRO A 46 -61.54 -47.20 -18.74
CA PRO A 46 -62.97 -47.07 -18.38
C PRO A 46 -63.37 -47.86 -17.10
N PRO A 47 -64.51 -47.54 -16.43
CA PRO A 47 -64.86 -47.94 -15.04
C PRO A 47 -65.94 -49.06 -14.94
N PRO A 48 -66.55 -49.40 -13.77
CA PRO A 48 -66.12 -49.94 -12.44
C PRO A 48 -66.89 -51.29 -12.15
N PRO A 49 -67.23 -51.82 -10.93
CA PRO A 49 -66.87 -51.53 -9.51
C PRO A 49 -66.35 -52.81 -8.78
N GLU A 50 -65.96 -52.92 -7.51
CA GLU A 50 -66.17 -52.20 -6.24
C GLU A 50 -65.13 -52.76 -5.24
N ARG A 51 -64.54 -51.92 -4.37
CA ARG A 51 -64.29 -52.25 -2.94
C ARG A 51 -63.56 -51.12 -2.21
N THR A 52 -64.33 -50.50 -1.33
CA THR A 52 -63.98 -50.01 0.02
C THR A 52 -62.58 -49.45 0.27
N ILE A 53 -62.59 -48.14 0.53
CA ILE A 53 -61.53 -47.28 1.07
C ILE A 53 -60.91 -47.87 2.35
N PRO A 54 -59.58 -47.84 2.48
CA PRO A 54 -58.97 -47.31 3.70
C PRO A 54 -58.15 -46.03 3.44
N LYS A 55 -58.34 -45.09 4.36
CA LYS A 55 -57.69 -43.78 4.51
C LYS A 55 -56.14 -43.89 4.48
N PRO A 56 -55.41 -42.92 3.90
CA PRO A 56 -53.95 -42.98 3.83
C PRO A 56 -53.35 -42.89 5.24
N ALA A 57 -52.49 -43.88 5.54
CA ALA A 57 -51.60 -43.83 6.68
C ALA A 57 -50.52 -42.78 6.41
N ILE A 58 -50.39 -41.90 7.40
CA ILE A 58 -49.33 -40.93 7.62
C ILE A 58 -47.97 -41.57 7.32
N ALA A 59 -47.26 -41.05 6.33
CA ALA A 59 -45.81 -41.18 6.25
C ALA A 59 -45.24 -39.91 6.87
N GLU A 60 -44.42 -40.12 7.89
CA GLU A 60 -43.92 -39.15 8.87
C GLU A 60 -43.28 -37.92 8.21
N ASP A 61 -43.81 -36.74 8.56
CA ASP A 61 -43.05 -35.50 8.49
C ASP A 61 -41.82 -35.65 9.37
N GLN A 62 -40.65 -35.82 8.75
CA GLN A 62 -39.40 -35.42 9.39
C GLN A 62 -39.34 -33.89 9.34
N PHE A 63 -39.91 -33.25 10.36
CA PHE A 63 -39.54 -31.88 10.72
C PHE A 63 -38.08 -31.89 11.17
N GLU A 64 -37.15 -31.81 10.21
CA GLU A 64 -35.78 -31.39 10.48
C GLU A 64 -35.77 -29.86 10.64
N ASP A 65 -35.32 -29.44 11.83
CA ASP A 65 -35.01 -28.10 12.31
C ASP A 65 -34.76 -27.04 11.21
N ASP A 66 -35.74 -26.16 10.99
CA ASP A 66 -35.82 -25.13 9.94
C ASP A 66 -34.96 -23.87 10.23
N SER A 67 -33.97 -23.96 11.11
CA SER A 67 -33.18 -22.81 11.54
C SER A 67 -31.99 -22.45 10.64
N LYS A 68 -31.71 -23.24 9.58
CA LYS A 68 -30.61 -22.98 8.64
C LYS A 68 -31.11 -22.82 7.20
N PRO A 69 -30.65 -21.79 6.47
CA PRO A 69 -31.05 -21.59 5.08
C PRO A 69 -30.64 -22.79 4.23
N LYS A 70 -31.61 -23.42 3.56
CA LYS A 70 -31.44 -24.64 2.74
C LYS A 70 -30.70 -24.38 1.41
N VAL A 71 -30.54 -23.11 1.03
CA VAL A 71 -29.91 -22.67 -0.21
C VAL A 71 -29.11 -21.38 0.03
N PRO A 72 -28.06 -21.13 -0.76
CA PRO A 72 -27.26 -19.92 -0.63
C PRO A 72 -28.06 -18.65 -0.95
N PRO A 73 -27.67 -17.48 -0.39
CA PRO A 73 -28.37 -16.21 -0.61
C PRO A 73 -28.35 -15.76 -2.09
N GLN A 74 -27.37 -16.22 -2.88
CA GLN A 74 -27.29 -15.97 -4.31
C GLN A 74 -28.34 -16.75 -5.12
N SER A 75 -29.05 -17.70 -4.49
CA SER A 75 -30.12 -18.43 -5.16
C SER A 75 -31.39 -17.58 -5.23
N LEU A 76 -32.02 -17.56 -6.40
CA LEU A 76 -33.26 -16.82 -6.64
C LEU A 76 -34.45 -17.40 -5.85
N TYR A 77 -34.43 -18.70 -5.55
CA TYR A 77 -35.52 -19.42 -4.89
C TYR A 77 -35.07 -19.93 -3.53
N GLN A 78 -35.45 -19.22 -2.47
CA GLN A 78 -35.09 -19.52 -1.08
C GLN A 78 -35.87 -20.71 -0.48
N ASP A 79 -36.95 -21.15 -1.13
CA ASP A 79 -37.86 -22.21 -0.66
C ASP A 79 -37.24 -23.62 -0.57
N GLY A 80 -35.93 -23.78 -0.84
CA GLY A 80 -35.23 -25.07 -0.77
C GLY A 80 -35.58 -26.07 -1.89
N ARG A 81 -36.56 -25.79 -2.76
CA ARG A 81 -36.98 -26.66 -3.88
C ARG A 81 -35.83 -27.09 -4.80
N TYR A 82 -34.88 -26.20 -5.02
CA TYR A 82 -33.71 -26.45 -5.87
C TYR A 82 -32.41 -26.68 -5.09
N ALA A 83 -32.49 -26.97 -3.79
CA ALA A 83 -31.32 -27.19 -2.93
C ALA A 83 -30.37 -28.28 -3.46
N HIS A 84 -30.91 -29.29 -4.12
CA HIS A 84 -30.12 -30.36 -4.72
C HIS A 84 -29.13 -29.90 -5.80
N ILE A 85 -29.42 -28.81 -6.52
CA ILE A 85 -28.52 -28.24 -7.54
C ILE A 85 -27.32 -27.55 -6.89
N TRP A 86 -27.51 -27.01 -5.69
CA TRP A 86 -26.50 -26.25 -4.96
C TRP A 86 -25.61 -27.11 -4.06
N LYS A 87 -25.86 -28.42 -3.93
CA LYS A 87 -25.11 -29.33 -3.04
C LYS A 87 -23.60 -29.34 -3.28
N ASN A 88 -23.18 -29.19 -4.53
CA ASN A 88 -21.76 -29.19 -4.92
C ASN A 88 -21.28 -27.81 -5.38
N TYR A 89 -22.10 -26.77 -5.22
CA TYR A 89 -21.71 -25.43 -5.60
C TYR A 89 -20.67 -24.91 -4.61
N LYS A 90 -19.52 -24.49 -5.14
CA LYS A 90 -18.53 -23.68 -4.42
C LYS A 90 -18.55 -22.29 -5.03
N SER A 91 -18.57 -21.27 -4.20
CA SER A 91 -18.43 -19.89 -4.67
C SER A 91 -17.04 -19.67 -5.27
N LEU A 92 -16.94 -18.74 -6.22
CA LEU A 92 -15.64 -18.38 -6.82
C LEU A 92 -14.62 -17.99 -5.73
N SER A 93 -15.05 -17.24 -4.72
CA SER A 93 -14.22 -16.83 -3.59
C SER A 93 -13.70 -18.01 -2.76
N GLU A 94 -14.50 -19.07 -2.58
CA GLU A 94 -14.06 -20.29 -1.90
C GLU A 94 -13.06 -21.07 -2.75
N VAL A 95 -13.29 -21.18 -4.06
CA VAL A 95 -12.37 -21.86 -4.99
C VAL A 95 -11.03 -21.12 -5.06
N GLU A 96 -11.05 -19.79 -5.12
CA GLU A 96 -9.85 -18.96 -5.06
C GLU A 96 -9.16 -19.07 -3.69
N ALA A 97 -9.91 -19.12 -2.58
CA ALA A 97 -9.34 -19.28 -1.24
C ALA A 97 -8.70 -20.66 -1.00
N GLU A 98 -9.24 -21.71 -1.62
CA GLU A 98 -8.65 -23.05 -1.63
C GLU A 98 -7.33 -23.07 -2.41
N GLY A 99 -7.22 -22.30 -3.50
CA GLY A 99 -6.01 -22.18 -4.32
C GLY A 99 -4.93 -21.25 -3.75
N LYS A 100 -5.28 -20.37 -2.80
CA LYS A 100 -4.33 -19.44 -2.16
C LYS A 100 -3.30 -20.19 -1.33
N SER A 101 -2.04 -19.82 -1.51
CA SER A 101 -0.95 -20.24 -0.63
C SER A 101 -1.14 -19.71 0.80
N ASP A 102 -0.54 -20.38 1.77
CA ASP A 102 -0.57 -19.98 3.18
C ASP A 102 -0.09 -18.55 3.42
N GLN A 103 0.91 -18.12 2.65
CA GLN A 103 1.42 -16.75 2.71
C GLN A 103 0.40 -15.76 2.14
N GLU A 104 -0.25 -16.09 1.02
CA GLU A 104 -1.30 -15.26 0.45
C GLU A 104 -2.49 -15.12 1.40
N ARG A 105 -2.92 -16.18 2.09
CA ARG A 105 -3.99 -16.10 3.10
C ARG A 105 -3.64 -15.12 4.23
N MET A 106 -2.39 -15.15 4.71
CA MET A 106 -1.93 -14.20 5.73
C MET A 106 -1.90 -12.77 5.20
N MET A 107 -1.38 -12.59 3.99
CA MET A 107 -1.30 -11.27 3.36
C MET A 107 -2.68 -10.70 3.07
N ASP A 108 -3.65 -11.52 2.65
CA ASP A 108 -5.04 -11.13 2.40
C ASP A 108 -5.71 -10.59 3.66
N VAL A 109 -5.50 -11.22 4.82
CA VAL A 109 -6.00 -10.71 6.12
C VAL A 109 -5.37 -9.35 6.44
N MET A 110 -4.06 -9.18 6.26
CA MET A 110 -3.39 -7.91 6.53
C MET A 110 -3.79 -6.81 5.52
N GLU A 111 -3.94 -7.18 4.26
CA GLU A 111 -4.32 -6.29 3.16
C GLU A 111 -5.76 -5.82 3.34
N SER A 112 -6.70 -6.71 3.66
CA SER A 112 -8.09 -6.33 3.92
C SER A 112 -8.20 -5.24 4.98
N HIS A 113 -7.42 -5.31 6.06
CA HIS A 113 -7.43 -4.28 7.09
C HIS A 113 -6.71 -3.00 6.66
N ARG A 114 -5.62 -3.10 5.88
CA ARG A 114 -4.95 -1.92 5.32
C ARG A 114 -5.89 -1.17 4.37
N THR A 115 -6.66 -1.89 3.56
CA THR A 115 -7.68 -1.33 2.66
C THR A 115 -8.79 -0.64 3.44
N ARG A 116 -9.34 -1.28 4.48
CA ARG A 116 -10.33 -0.65 5.39
C ARG A 116 -9.81 0.66 6.01
N GLN A 117 -8.54 0.70 6.41
CA GLN A 117 -7.92 1.93 6.93
C GLN A 117 -7.74 3.00 5.85
N ALA A 118 -7.45 2.63 4.61
CA ALA A 118 -7.31 3.56 3.50
C ALA A 118 -8.66 4.15 3.08
N GLU A 119 -9.72 3.34 3.05
CA GLU A 119 -11.10 3.76 2.76
C GLU A 119 -11.61 4.76 3.80
N LEU A 120 -11.29 4.56 5.08
CA LEU A 120 -11.61 5.53 6.13
C LEU A 120 -11.01 6.92 5.84
N GLY A 121 -9.77 6.96 5.35
CA GLY A 121 -9.12 8.20 4.94
C GLY A 121 -9.82 8.86 3.75
N ARG A 122 -10.31 8.07 2.79
CA ARG A 122 -11.07 8.59 1.64
C ARG A 122 -12.44 9.12 2.06
N ALA A 123 -13.19 8.39 2.88
CA ALA A 123 -14.48 8.84 3.40
C ALA A 123 -14.35 10.16 4.20
N ALA A 124 -13.31 10.29 5.03
CA ALA A 124 -13.03 11.54 5.74
C ALA A 124 -12.69 12.70 4.78
N LEU A 125 -12.02 12.45 3.66
CA LEU A 125 -11.75 13.47 2.62
C LEU A 125 -13.02 13.86 1.88
N GLU A 126 -13.91 12.93 1.58
CA GLU A 126 -15.20 13.20 0.92
C GLU A 126 -16.07 14.13 1.78
N SER A 127 -16.15 13.86 3.08
CA SER A 127 -16.81 14.72 4.06
C SER A 127 -16.18 16.12 4.17
N CYS A 128 -14.85 16.23 3.97
CA CYS A 128 -14.09 17.48 4.09
C CYS A 128 -13.73 18.11 2.74
N ALA A 129 -14.41 17.72 1.66
CA ALA A 129 -14.07 18.17 0.31
C ALA A 129 -14.18 19.69 0.13
N VAL A 130 -15.11 20.34 0.85
CA VAL A 130 -15.27 21.81 0.82
C VAL A 130 -14.05 22.51 1.41
N GLU A 131 -13.57 22.07 2.57
CA GLU A 131 -12.36 22.62 3.20
C GLU A 131 -11.12 22.37 2.33
N GLN A 132 -11.05 21.22 1.66
CA GLN A 132 -9.99 20.92 0.70
C GLN A 132 -10.04 21.86 -0.53
N MET A 133 -11.25 22.23 -0.96
CA MET A 133 -11.45 23.22 -2.02
C MET A 133 -10.98 24.60 -1.58
N GLU A 134 -11.28 25.04 -0.35
CA GLU A 134 -10.80 26.32 0.22
C GLU A 134 -9.26 26.41 0.22
N VAL A 135 -8.58 25.32 0.59
CA VAL A 135 -7.12 25.24 0.51
C VAL A 135 -6.64 25.39 -0.94
N SER A 136 -7.27 24.67 -1.88
CA SER A 136 -6.92 24.74 -3.31
C SER A 136 -7.13 26.15 -3.86
N ASP A 137 -8.24 26.79 -3.52
CA ASP A 137 -8.60 28.13 -3.94
C ASP A 137 -7.67 29.18 -3.32
N CYS A 138 -7.18 28.99 -2.10
CA CYS A 138 -6.14 29.83 -1.52
C CYS A 138 -4.83 29.76 -2.32
N PHE A 139 -4.40 28.57 -2.76
CA PHE A 139 -3.20 28.43 -3.60
C PHE A 139 -3.40 28.99 -5.02
N ARG A 140 -4.60 28.86 -5.59
CA ARG A 140 -4.92 29.35 -6.94
C ARG A 140 -5.18 30.85 -6.95
N ALA A 141 -6.22 31.31 -6.26
CA ALA A 141 -6.77 32.66 -6.29
C ALA A 141 -6.46 33.52 -5.05
N GLY A 142 -5.89 32.94 -3.98
CA GLY A 142 -5.66 33.65 -2.73
C GLY A 142 -4.69 34.84 -2.80
N GLY A 143 -4.82 35.76 -1.84
CA GLY A 143 -3.96 36.93 -1.72
C GLY A 143 -2.50 36.57 -1.44
N TRP A 144 -1.57 37.46 -1.82
CA TRP A 144 -0.13 37.22 -1.69
C TRP A 144 0.30 36.89 -0.23
N SER A 145 -0.31 37.54 0.76
CA SER A 145 -0.06 37.27 2.19
C SER A 145 -0.49 35.85 2.64
N ALA A 146 -1.57 35.31 2.07
CA ALA A 146 -1.99 33.94 2.35
C ALA A 146 -1.05 32.92 1.70
N LYS A 147 -0.57 33.20 0.48
CA LYS A 147 0.40 32.35 -0.23
C LYS A 147 1.77 32.34 0.43
N THR A 148 2.26 33.47 0.93
CA THR A 148 3.54 33.53 1.68
C THR A 148 3.49 32.74 2.98
N THR A 149 2.32 32.63 3.60
CA THR A 149 2.09 31.79 4.78
C THR A 149 1.69 30.37 4.45
N MET A 150 1.78 29.93 3.18
CA MET A 150 1.37 28.59 2.73
C MET A 150 -0.06 28.23 3.12
N CYS A 151 -0.99 29.18 3.01
CA CYS A 151 -2.41 28.99 3.29
C CYS A 151 -2.68 28.33 4.66
N ARG A 152 -1.88 28.68 5.68
CA ARG A 152 -1.92 28.05 7.01
C ARG A 152 -3.30 28.05 7.67
N ALA A 153 -4.10 29.11 7.46
CA ALA A 153 -5.44 29.20 8.05
C ALA A 153 -6.39 28.13 7.46
N GLU A 154 -6.45 28.04 6.13
CA GLU A 154 -7.29 27.05 5.45
C GLU A 154 -6.77 25.63 5.67
N ASN A 155 -5.45 25.43 5.65
CA ASN A 155 -4.85 24.14 5.99
C ASN A 155 -5.22 23.69 7.41
N ARG A 156 -5.29 24.61 8.38
CA ARG A 156 -5.70 24.27 9.75
C ARG A 156 -7.17 23.87 9.84
N LYS A 157 -8.06 24.48 9.05
CA LYS A 157 -9.47 24.08 9.00
C LYS A 157 -9.62 22.69 8.38
N PHE A 158 -8.94 22.46 7.25
CA PHE A 158 -8.91 21.16 6.58
C PHE A 158 -8.37 20.06 7.51
N ASP A 159 -7.22 20.27 8.13
CA ASP A 159 -6.61 19.31 9.05
C ASP A 159 -7.54 18.99 10.22
N ARG A 160 -8.26 20.00 10.73
CA ARG A 160 -9.24 19.84 11.79
C ARG A 160 -10.44 19.01 11.34
N CYS A 161 -11.04 19.34 10.19
CA CYS A 161 -12.15 18.59 9.61
C CYS A 161 -11.74 17.13 9.41
N TYR A 162 -10.63 16.91 8.71
CA TYR A 162 -10.13 15.57 8.38
C TYR A 162 -9.87 14.74 9.63
N THR A 163 -9.21 15.33 10.63
CA THR A 163 -8.88 14.62 11.88
C THR A 163 -10.13 14.28 12.68
N MET A 164 -11.09 15.19 12.79
CA MET A 164 -12.32 14.93 13.56
C MET A 164 -13.25 13.96 12.85
N GLN A 165 -13.41 14.08 11.53
CA GLN A 165 -14.20 13.14 10.72
C GLN A 165 -13.63 11.73 10.80
N ALA A 166 -12.31 11.58 10.66
CA ALA A 166 -11.66 10.28 10.83
C ALA A 166 -11.93 9.67 12.22
N LYS A 167 -12.01 10.49 13.29
CA LYS A 167 -12.35 9.99 14.63
C LYS A 167 -13.83 9.59 14.73
N PHE A 168 -14.75 10.37 14.16
CA PHE A 168 -16.17 10.01 14.17
C PHE A 168 -16.44 8.72 13.40
N LEU A 169 -15.89 8.57 12.21
CA LEU A 169 -16.00 7.36 11.41
C LEU A 169 -15.46 6.14 12.19
N LYS A 170 -14.32 6.26 12.85
CA LYS A 170 -13.79 5.21 13.74
C LYS A 170 -14.76 4.90 14.87
N ALA A 171 -15.21 5.92 15.58
CA ALA A 171 -16.06 5.77 16.75
C ALA A 171 -17.43 5.13 16.40
N LEU A 172 -17.98 5.43 15.23
CA LEU A 172 -19.21 4.81 14.71
C LEU A 172 -18.99 3.36 14.24
N GLY A 173 -17.75 2.97 13.99
CA GLY A 173 -17.39 1.59 13.61
C GLY A 173 -17.27 1.38 12.11
N TYR A 174 -16.90 2.41 11.34
CA TYR A 174 -16.70 2.34 9.88
C TYR A 174 -15.76 1.17 9.48
N LEU A 175 -14.73 0.88 10.28
CA LEU A 175 -13.82 -0.25 10.05
C LEU A 175 -14.48 -1.64 10.08
N ALA A 176 -15.64 -1.77 10.72
CA ALA A 176 -16.41 -3.02 10.82
C ALA A 176 -17.57 -3.07 9.79
N ALA A 177 -17.88 -1.97 9.12
CA ALA A 177 -18.95 -1.88 8.14
C ALA A 177 -18.56 -2.39 6.73
N TYR A 178 -17.32 -2.85 6.56
CA TYR A 178 -16.74 -3.30 5.30
C TYR A 178 -17.66 -4.19 4.47
N ASP A 179 -17.71 -3.92 3.15
CA ASP A 179 -18.49 -4.64 2.13
C ASP A 179 -20.01 -4.41 2.23
N ARG A 180 -20.43 -3.33 2.90
CA ARG A 180 -21.83 -2.90 3.00
C ARG A 180 -21.96 -1.41 2.67
N PRO A 181 -22.07 -1.05 1.37
CA PRO A 181 -22.06 0.35 0.96
C PRO A 181 -23.21 1.17 1.58
N ASP A 182 -24.41 0.57 1.71
CA ASP A 182 -25.56 1.24 2.33
C ASP A 182 -25.32 1.63 3.80
N VAL A 183 -24.54 0.83 4.53
CA VAL A 183 -24.20 1.06 5.94
C VAL A 183 -23.05 2.06 6.05
N GLU A 184 -22.06 1.96 5.16
CA GLU A 184 -20.94 2.89 5.07
C GLU A 184 -21.43 4.32 4.82
N GLU A 185 -22.34 4.51 3.85
CA GLU A 185 -22.95 5.81 3.55
C GLU A 185 -23.73 6.37 4.74
N GLN A 186 -24.51 5.53 5.43
CA GLN A 186 -25.23 5.95 6.64
C GLN A 186 -24.28 6.40 7.75
N ILE A 187 -23.17 5.67 7.96
CA ILE A 187 -22.15 6.03 8.95
C ILE A 187 -21.49 7.37 8.57
N GLN A 188 -21.20 7.58 7.29
CA GLN A 188 -20.62 8.83 6.80
C GLN A 188 -21.56 10.03 7.01
N MET A 189 -22.84 9.89 6.64
CA MET A 189 -23.85 10.93 6.87
C MET A 189 -24.07 11.25 8.35
N GLN A 190 -24.01 10.22 9.21
CA GLN A 190 -24.10 10.40 10.66
C GLN A 190 -22.85 11.08 11.23
N ALA A 191 -21.65 10.74 10.76
CA ALA A 191 -20.40 11.39 11.14
C ALA A 191 -20.42 12.88 10.78
N ASP A 192 -20.89 13.23 9.58
CA ASP A 192 -21.05 14.60 9.14
C ASP A 192 -22.04 15.37 10.00
N THR A 193 -23.19 14.76 10.32
CA THR A 193 -24.18 15.36 11.19
C THR A 193 -23.60 15.64 12.59
N LEU A 194 -22.82 14.71 13.14
CA LEU A 194 -22.16 14.88 14.43
C LEU A 194 -21.08 15.97 14.40
N TYR A 195 -20.33 16.06 13.30
CA TYR A 195 -19.31 17.10 13.13
C TYR A 195 -19.92 18.50 13.14
N HIS A 196 -21.02 18.71 12.40
CA HIS A 196 -21.70 20.01 12.38
C HIS A 196 -22.31 20.37 13.75
N GLN A 197 -22.90 19.39 14.44
CA GLN A 197 -23.42 19.61 15.79
C GLN A 197 -22.31 19.98 16.77
N MET A 198 -21.12 19.37 16.67
CA MET A 198 -19.97 19.75 17.48
C MET A 198 -19.55 21.20 17.20
N LEU A 199 -19.46 21.60 15.92
CA LEU A 199 -19.13 22.98 15.55
C LEU A 199 -20.15 23.98 16.10
N ASP A 200 -21.44 23.65 16.09
CA ASP A 200 -22.49 24.50 16.65
C ASP A 200 -22.39 24.62 18.17
N GLN A 201 -22.00 23.54 18.86
CA GLN A 201 -21.73 23.58 20.30
C GLN A 201 -20.53 24.46 20.63
N GLU A 202 -19.44 24.32 19.89
CA GLU A 202 -18.25 25.16 20.09
C GLU A 202 -18.56 26.63 19.88
N LYS A 203 -19.28 26.97 18.81
CA LYS A 203 -19.74 28.34 18.55
C LYS A 203 -20.60 28.86 19.69
N ALA A 204 -21.53 28.05 20.19
CA ALA A 204 -22.39 28.44 21.32
C ALA A 204 -21.62 28.61 22.64
N ILE A 205 -20.53 27.85 22.85
CA ILE A 205 -19.63 28.03 24.00
C ILE A 205 -18.83 29.32 23.82
N GLU A 206 -18.32 29.60 22.62
CA GLU A 206 -17.57 30.81 22.32
C GLU A 206 -18.44 32.06 22.47
N THR A 207 -19.69 32.05 22.01
CA THR A 207 -20.63 33.16 22.20
C THR A 207 -20.98 33.33 23.67
N ALA A 208 -21.24 32.25 24.40
CA ALA A 208 -21.48 32.34 25.85
C ALA A 208 -20.28 32.91 26.61
N LYS A 209 -19.05 32.49 26.26
CA LYS A 209 -17.80 33.04 26.82
C LYS A 209 -17.62 34.52 26.47
N ALA A 210 -17.90 34.92 25.23
CA ALA A 210 -17.81 36.31 24.79
C ALA A 210 -18.84 37.21 25.49
N GLU A 211 -20.04 36.67 25.76
CA GLU A 211 -21.13 37.37 26.46
C GLU A 211 -21.01 37.28 27.99
N GLY A 212 -20.02 36.55 28.53
CA GLY A 212 -19.85 36.30 29.96
C GLY A 212 -20.97 35.47 30.61
N LYS A 213 -21.75 34.74 29.81
CA LYS A 213 -22.80 33.83 30.27
C LYS A 213 -22.19 32.49 30.70
N PRO A 214 -22.83 31.75 31.63
CA PRO A 214 -22.38 30.40 31.96
C PRO A 214 -22.40 29.49 30.73
N ILE A 215 -21.41 28.60 30.66
CA ILE A 215 -21.26 27.66 29.53
C ILE A 215 -22.54 26.80 29.42
N PRO A 216 -23.22 26.80 28.27
CA PRO A 216 -24.41 25.97 28.08
C PRO A 216 -24.04 24.49 28.21
N ALA A 217 -24.82 23.75 29.01
CA ALA A 217 -24.64 22.31 29.15
C ALA A 217 -25.30 21.60 27.96
N PHE A 218 -24.50 20.91 27.16
CA PHE A 218 -25.00 20.08 26.06
C PHE A 218 -25.19 18.63 26.51
N PRO A 219 -26.21 17.92 25.97
CA PRO A 219 -26.28 16.48 26.14
C PRO A 219 -25.05 15.84 25.48
N ALA A 220 -24.58 14.70 26.03
CA ALA A 220 -23.45 13.96 25.48
C ALA A 220 -23.75 13.57 24.01
N LEU A 221 -23.16 14.33 23.07
CA LEU A 221 -23.40 14.24 21.62
C LEU A 221 -23.35 12.80 21.12
N LEU A 222 -22.28 12.10 21.51
CA LEU A 222 -22.05 10.74 21.05
C LEU A 222 -22.89 9.73 21.80
N LYS A 223 -23.00 9.81 23.13
CA LYS A 223 -23.73 8.77 23.89
C LYS A 223 -25.21 8.71 23.53
N ALA A 224 -25.84 9.87 23.31
CA ALA A 224 -27.26 9.94 22.97
C ALA A 224 -27.53 9.61 21.49
N GLN A 225 -26.61 9.93 20.57
CA GLN A 225 -26.80 9.65 19.14
C GLN A 225 -26.26 8.28 18.71
N MET A 226 -25.17 7.78 19.29
CA MET A 226 -24.71 6.39 19.10
C MET A 226 -25.72 5.38 19.62
N ALA A 227 -26.45 5.71 20.70
CA ALA A 227 -27.56 4.90 21.20
C ALA A 227 -28.81 4.97 20.30
N LYS A 228 -29.00 6.05 19.54
CA LYS A 228 -30.09 6.21 18.57
C LYS A 228 -29.76 5.65 17.19
N ALA A 229 -28.48 5.58 16.85
CA ALA A 229 -28.04 5.23 15.51
C ALA A 229 -28.42 3.80 15.12
N ASN A 230 -28.67 2.86 16.05
CA ASN A 230 -29.11 1.46 15.83
C ASN A 230 -28.36 0.64 14.74
N VAL A 231 -27.36 1.20 14.05
CA VAL A 231 -26.46 0.52 13.10
C VAL A 231 -25.51 -0.44 13.84
N ALA A 232 -25.43 -0.32 15.16
CA ALA A 232 -24.70 -1.23 16.03
C ALA A 232 -25.52 -2.45 16.51
N GLN A 233 -26.82 -2.58 16.18
CA GLN A 233 -27.63 -3.69 16.71
C GLN A 233 -27.44 -5.04 15.98
N ASP A 234 -26.86 -5.07 14.78
CA ASP A 234 -26.53 -6.33 14.07
C ASP A 234 -25.03 -6.67 14.03
N LEU A 235 -24.22 -5.93 14.79
CA LEU A 235 -22.83 -6.29 15.06
C LEU A 235 -22.73 -6.56 16.57
N GLU A 236 -22.79 -7.84 16.97
CA GLU A 236 -22.35 -8.28 18.30
C GLU A 236 -20.92 -7.78 18.51
N LYS A 237 -20.77 -6.57 19.06
CA LYS A 237 -19.47 -6.04 19.46
C LYS A 237 -19.06 -6.79 20.72
N PRO A 238 -17.92 -7.51 20.74
CA PRO A 238 -17.28 -7.77 22.00
C PRO A 238 -16.97 -6.40 22.60
N GLU A 239 -17.58 -6.09 23.73
CA GLU A 239 -17.33 -4.87 24.49
C GLU A 239 -15.87 -4.91 24.98
N PHE A 240 -14.97 -4.41 24.13
CA PHE A 240 -13.54 -4.49 24.40
C PHE A 240 -13.14 -3.33 25.30
N ASP A 241 -12.93 -3.63 26.56
CA ASP A 241 -12.51 -2.63 27.53
C ASP A 241 -11.00 -2.33 27.42
N ILE A 242 -10.65 -1.04 27.35
CA ILE A 242 -9.25 -0.57 27.22
C ILE A 242 -8.38 -1.05 28.41
N SER A 243 -8.99 -1.32 29.56
CA SER A 243 -8.33 -1.86 30.75
C SER A 243 -7.83 -3.31 30.57
N SER A 244 -8.38 -4.05 29.60
CA SER A 244 -7.98 -5.43 29.31
C SER A 244 -6.66 -5.54 28.53
N LEU A 245 -6.17 -4.46 27.92
CA LEU A 245 -4.88 -4.48 27.23
C LEU A 245 -3.71 -4.52 28.22
N ALA A 246 -2.58 -5.07 27.77
CA ALA A 246 -1.33 -5.04 28.53
C ALA A 246 -0.93 -3.62 28.98
N PRO A 247 -0.34 -3.44 30.18
CA PRO A 247 0.00 -2.11 30.72
C PRO A 247 0.94 -1.30 29.81
N ARG A 248 1.75 -2.00 28.99
CA ARG A 248 2.67 -1.38 28.02
C ARG A 248 1.96 -0.61 26.89
N SER A 249 0.78 -1.07 26.46
CA SER A 249 -0.05 -0.36 25.48
C SER A 249 -0.97 0.67 26.13
N GLN A 250 -1.31 0.54 27.41
CA GLN A 250 -2.15 1.51 28.11
C GLN A 250 -1.45 2.88 28.29
N ASN A 251 -0.16 2.89 28.62
CA ASN A 251 0.59 4.13 28.86
C ASN A 251 0.61 5.10 27.66
N PRO A 252 0.93 4.67 26.42
CA PRO A 252 0.86 5.57 25.26
C PRO A 252 -0.57 6.01 24.94
N LEU A 253 -1.58 5.17 25.18
CA LEU A 253 -2.99 5.53 25.01
C LEU A 253 -3.41 6.64 26.00
N LYS A 254 -3.08 6.48 27.28
CA LYS A 254 -3.34 7.50 28.32
C LYS A 254 -2.65 8.83 27.99
N LYS A 255 -1.40 8.78 27.55
CA LYS A 255 -0.65 9.97 27.12
C LYS A 255 -1.26 10.66 25.89
N ARG A 256 -1.92 9.92 24.99
CA ARG A 256 -2.69 10.53 23.87
C ARG A 256 -3.95 11.22 24.37
N LEU A 257 -4.64 10.60 25.32
CA LEU A 257 -5.87 11.11 25.94
C LEU A 257 -5.65 12.42 26.71
N GLU A 258 -4.52 12.54 27.40
CA GLU A 258 -4.14 13.74 28.16
C GLU A 258 -4.00 14.99 27.28
N LYS A 259 -3.83 14.84 25.96
CA LYS A 259 -3.71 15.99 25.04
C LYS A 259 -5.05 16.65 24.73
N PHE A 260 -6.16 15.96 24.98
CA PHE A 260 -7.50 16.42 24.62
C PHE A 260 -8.32 16.71 25.88
N GLU A 261 -9.08 17.79 25.86
CA GLU A 261 -9.96 18.22 26.95
C GLU A 261 -11.44 18.15 26.51
N GLY A 262 -12.33 17.87 27.46
CA GLY A 262 -13.78 17.89 27.22
C GLY A 262 -14.26 16.84 26.19
N VAL A 263 -15.07 17.29 25.22
CA VAL A 263 -15.78 16.45 24.24
C VAL A 263 -14.82 15.72 23.29
N GLU A 264 -13.71 16.37 22.89
CA GLU A 264 -12.72 15.76 21.99
C GLU A 264 -12.07 14.52 22.60
N ARG A 265 -11.94 14.49 23.94
CA ARG A 265 -11.39 13.34 24.66
C ARG A 265 -12.33 12.14 24.60
N GLU A 266 -13.63 12.34 24.79
CA GLU A 266 -14.62 11.27 24.69
C GLU A 266 -14.64 10.66 23.28
N ILE A 267 -14.53 11.51 22.26
CA ILE A 267 -14.43 11.09 20.86
C ILE A 267 -13.17 10.24 20.63
N GLU A 268 -12.02 10.71 21.13
CA GLU A 268 -10.74 9.99 21.01
C GLU A 268 -10.80 8.63 21.74
N GLU A 269 -11.39 8.58 22.94
CA GLU A 269 -11.58 7.34 23.70
C GLU A 269 -12.41 6.32 22.92
N LEU A 270 -13.52 6.75 22.32
CA LEU A 270 -14.40 5.88 21.53
C LEU A 270 -13.74 5.43 20.22
N ALA A 271 -13.03 6.33 19.53
CA ALA A 271 -12.27 6.00 18.32
C ALA A 271 -11.18 4.96 18.61
N ILE A 272 -10.46 5.10 19.72
CA ILE A 272 -9.46 4.13 20.18
C ILE A 272 -10.09 2.78 20.49
N LYS A 273 -11.24 2.74 21.19
CA LYS A 273 -11.96 1.48 21.45
C LYS A 273 -12.30 0.75 20.16
N ALA A 274 -12.80 1.48 19.16
CA ALA A 274 -13.14 0.90 17.87
C ALA A 274 -11.91 0.40 17.09
N GLU A 275 -10.81 1.16 17.09
CA GLU A 275 -9.54 0.71 16.47
C GLU A 275 -9.00 -0.56 17.12
N VAL A 276 -9.02 -0.64 18.45
CA VAL A 276 -8.54 -1.82 19.18
C VAL A 276 -9.44 -3.02 18.92
N ALA A 277 -10.76 -2.83 18.87
CA ALA A 277 -11.70 -3.90 18.52
C ALA A 277 -11.43 -4.44 17.10
N ALA A 278 -11.24 -3.57 16.11
CA ALA A 278 -10.90 -3.97 14.74
C ALA A 278 -9.54 -4.70 14.67
N ALA A 279 -8.54 -4.23 15.42
CA ALA A 279 -7.23 -4.88 15.50
C ALA A 279 -7.30 -6.26 16.19
N ALA A 280 -8.15 -6.43 17.21
CA ALA A 280 -8.38 -7.70 17.87
C ALA A 280 -9.04 -8.72 16.92
N GLU A 281 -10.00 -8.28 16.09
CA GLU A 281 -10.60 -9.12 15.06
C GLU A 281 -9.56 -9.60 14.03
N MET A 282 -8.69 -8.70 13.56
CA MET A 282 -7.57 -9.07 12.67
C MET A 282 -6.65 -10.10 13.34
N SER A 283 -6.23 -9.86 14.59
CA SER A 283 -5.37 -10.79 15.33
C SER A 283 -6.02 -12.17 15.43
N GLY A 284 -7.32 -12.23 15.71
CA GLY A 284 -8.07 -13.49 15.76
C GLY A 284 -8.04 -14.25 14.43
N LYS A 285 -8.17 -13.54 13.30
CA LYS A 285 -8.05 -14.13 11.94
C LYS A 285 -6.64 -14.62 11.64
N ILE A 286 -5.61 -13.84 12.00
CA ILE A 286 -4.19 -14.23 11.86
C ILE A 286 -3.90 -15.49 12.68
N ASP A 287 -4.38 -15.55 13.93
CA ASP A 287 -4.21 -16.70 14.83
C ASP A 287 -4.97 -17.93 14.31
N HIS A 288 -6.14 -17.73 13.71
CA HIS A 288 -6.88 -18.80 13.04
C HIS A 288 -6.09 -19.39 11.86
N VAL A 289 -5.60 -18.55 10.95
CA VAL A 289 -4.76 -19.00 9.82
C VAL A 289 -3.47 -19.67 10.32
N GLY A 290 -2.85 -19.13 11.37
CA GLY A 290 -1.67 -19.73 11.99
C GLY A 290 -1.92 -21.11 12.61
N ARG A 291 -3.07 -21.29 13.27
CA ARG A 291 -3.49 -22.59 13.83
C ARG A 291 -3.75 -23.63 12.74
N GLN A 292 -4.45 -23.24 11.66
CA GLN A 292 -4.66 -24.12 10.51
C GLN A 292 -3.33 -24.61 9.91
N GLN A 293 -2.34 -23.73 9.76
CA GLN A 293 -1.01 -24.11 9.28
C GLN A 293 -0.32 -25.14 10.20
N LEU A 294 -0.46 -24.99 11.51
CA LEU A 294 0.13 -25.92 12.47
C LEU A 294 -0.54 -27.29 12.38
N GLU A 295 -1.88 -27.33 12.30
CA GLU A 295 -2.65 -28.57 12.15
C GLU A 295 -2.29 -29.31 10.85
N GLU A 296 -2.19 -28.60 9.72
CA GLU A 296 -1.77 -29.19 8.44
C GLU A 296 -0.33 -29.76 8.50
N ARG A 297 0.58 -29.08 9.21
CA ARG A 297 1.96 -29.56 9.42
C ARG A 297 1.99 -30.81 10.32
N GLU A 298 1.14 -30.85 11.36
CA GLU A 298 1.00 -32.02 12.23
C GLU A 298 0.39 -33.22 11.48
N LEU A 299 -0.57 -32.97 10.59
CA LEU A 299 -1.19 -34.01 9.76
C LEU A 299 -0.18 -34.59 8.74
N ARG A 300 0.67 -33.75 8.14
CA ARG A 300 1.79 -34.19 7.28
C ARG A 300 2.81 -35.03 8.04
N LYS A 301 3.09 -34.66 9.29
CA LYS A 301 3.95 -35.43 10.20
C LYS A 301 3.35 -36.79 10.55
N ALA A 302 2.07 -36.85 10.89
CA ALA A 302 1.36 -38.10 11.18
C ALA A 302 1.34 -39.05 9.96
N GLN A 303 1.23 -38.50 8.74
CA GLN A 303 1.29 -39.26 7.49
C GLN A 303 2.72 -39.66 7.06
N GLY A 304 3.76 -39.25 7.81
CA GLY A 304 5.16 -39.52 7.46
C GLY A 304 5.68 -38.79 6.22
N ARG A 305 4.94 -37.80 5.70
CA ARG A 305 5.27 -36.98 4.53
C ARG A 305 5.83 -35.62 4.94
N GLU A 306 6.77 -35.61 5.88
CA GLU A 306 7.41 -34.37 6.36
C GLU A 306 8.26 -33.74 5.27
N THR A 307 8.01 -32.46 4.97
CA THR A 307 8.84 -31.68 4.05
C THR A 307 10.18 -31.35 4.71
N ILE A 308 11.25 -31.18 3.91
CA ILE A 308 12.57 -30.77 4.42
C ILE A 308 12.47 -29.45 5.21
N ALA A 309 11.64 -28.52 4.73
CA ALA A 309 11.35 -27.26 5.42
C ALA A 309 10.71 -27.46 6.81
N ASP A 310 9.82 -28.44 6.98
CA ASP A 310 9.19 -28.73 8.27
C ASP A 310 10.19 -29.33 9.25
N LYS A 311 11.04 -30.26 8.79
CA LYS A 311 12.12 -30.82 9.60
C LYS A 311 13.08 -29.73 10.07
N VAL A 312 13.44 -28.81 9.16
CA VAL A 312 14.27 -27.64 9.49
C VAL A 312 13.53 -26.72 10.46
N TYR A 313 12.23 -26.45 10.27
CA TYR A 313 11.43 -25.62 11.17
C TYR A 313 11.35 -26.21 12.58
N TYR A 314 11.05 -27.50 12.72
CA TYR A 314 10.99 -28.17 14.02
C TYR A 314 12.37 -28.31 14.67
N ALA A 315 13.42 -28.60 13.90
CA ALA A 315 14.80 -28.61 14.40
C ALA A 315 15.24 -27.21 14.83
N PHE A 316 14.90 -26.17 14.06
CA PHE A 316 15.20 -24.78 14.40
C PHE A 316 14.41 -24.34 15.63
N ARG A 317 13.10 -24.64 15.72
CA ARG A 317 12.27 -24.36 16.90
C ARG A 317 12.80 -25.06 18.15
N ALA A 318 13.19 -26.34 18.04
CA ALA A 318 13.82 -27.08 19.14
C ALA A 318 15.16 -26.46 19.55
N LYS A 319 15.95 -25.99 18.58
CA LYS A 319 17.26 -25.36 18.82
C LYS A 319 17.19 -23.90 19.28
N LEU A 320 16.09 -23.19 19.00
CA LEU A 320 15.84 -21.81 19.46
C LEU A 320 15.34 -21.78 20.91
N LEU A 321 14.74 -22.89 21.37
CA LEU A 321 14.38 -23.14 22.77
C LEU A 321 15.54 -23.71 23.60
N GLU A 322 16.69 -23.98 22.99
CA GLU A 322 17.94 -24.27 23.69
C GLU A 322 18.76 -22.99 23.87
N PRO A 323 18.85 -22.40 25.08
CA PRO A 323 19.55 -21.13 25.32
C PRO A 323 21.08 -21.18 25.12
N ASN A 324 21.64 -22.29 24.63
CA ASN A 324 23.08 -22.56 24.70
C ASN A 324 23.81 -22.70 23.37
N LYS A 325 23.18 -22.69 22.18
CA LYS A 325 23.90 -23.08 20.95
C LYS A 325 23.68 -22.27 19.65
N THR A 326 22.98 -21.13 19.68
CA THR A 326 22.81 -20.25 18.49
C THR A 326 23.37 -18.84 18.64
N GLY A 327 24.06 -18.54 19.74
CA GLY A 327 24.79 -17.29 19.89
C GLY A 327 26.28 -17.56 20.15
N ALA A 328 27.15 -17.36 19.16
CA ALA A 328 28.56 -17.13 19.46
C ALA A 328 28.78 -15.67 19.88
N LEU A 329 28.12 -14.73 19.19
CA LEU A 329 28.20 -13.29 19.50
C LEU A 329 27.34 -12.87 20.70
N ILE A 330 26.13 -13.43 20.88
CA ILE A 330 25.22 -12.99 21.96
C ILE A 330 25.82 -13.22 23.36
N PRO A 331 26.36 -14.41 23.70
CA PRO A 331 27.07 -14.61 24.96
C PRO A 331 28.32 -13.73 25.07
N GLN A 332 29.04 -13.48 23.97
CA GLN A 332 30.20 -12.60 23.95
C GLN A 332 29.81 -11.14 24.30
N ILE A 333 28.72 -10.63 23.74
CA ILE A 333 28.17 -9.28 24.01
C ILE A 333 27.77 -9.15 25.48
N ILE A 334 27.15 -10.18 26.06
CA ILE A 334 26.71 -10.20 27.46
C ILE A 334 27.92 -10.25 28.40
N ILE A 335 28.89 -11.12 28.10
CA ILE A 335 30.13 -11.24 28.89
C ILE A 335 30.92 -9.94 28.83
N ASN A 336 31.01 -9.32 27.65
CA ASN A 336 31.66 -8.05 27.44
C ASN A 336 31.01 -6.92 28.27
N HIS A 337 29.68 -6.82 28.22
CA HIS A 337 28.93 -5.86 29.02
C HIS A 337 29.12 -6.08 30.53
N ARG A 338 29.18 -7.34 30.99
CA ARG A 338 29.38 -7.68 32.41
C ARG A 338 30.81 -7.45 32.90
N ARG A 339 31.81 -7.56 32.02
CA ARG A 339 33.24 -7.42 32.36
C ARG A 339 33.79 -6.02 32.13
N HIS A 340 33.05 -5.16 31.41
CA HIS A 340 33.48 -3.81 31.00
C HIS A 340 34.87 -3.79 30.32
N ASN A 341 35.24 -4.88 29.64
CA ASN A 341 36.58 -5.06 29.06
C ASN A 341 36.48 -5.91 27.79
N THR A 342 37.09 -5.43 26.70
CA THR A 342 37.08 -6.01 25.35
C THR A 342 38.41 -6.62 24.91
N THR A 343 39.21 -7.16 25.84
CA THR A 343 40.54 -7.71 25.51
C THR A 343 40.46 -8.95 24.60
N GLY A 344 41.07 -8.85 23.41
CA GLY A 344 41.20 -9.96 22.46
C GLY A 344 40.15 -10.01 21.35
N LEU A 345 39.23 -9.04 21.26
CA LEU A 345 38.24 -8.96 20.19
C LEU A 345 38.67 -7.92 19.14
N GLN A 346 38.79 -8.31 17.88
CA GLN A 346 39.28 -7.43 16.81
C GLN A 346 38.16 -6.51 16.28
N PRO A 347 38.17 -5.18 16.54
CA PRO A 347 37.04 -4.30 16.21
C PRO A 347 36.86 -4.12 14.70
N SER A 348 37.97 -4.09 13.94
CA SER A 348 37.94 -3.93 12.49
C SER A 348 37.22 -5.08 11.77
N MET A 349 37.32 -6.31 12.30
CA MET A 349 36.63 -7.47 11.76
C MET A 349 35.12 -7.39 11.98
N MET A 350 34.68 -6.90 13.15
CA MET A 350 33.26 -6.69 13.44
C MET A 350 32.66 -5.59 12.58
N LEU A 351 33.41 -4.51 12.34
CA LEU A 351 32.99 -3.44 11.43
C LEU A 351 32.89 -3.93 9.97
N LEU A 352 33.87 -4.72 9.52
CA LEU A 352 33.85 -5.32 8.19
C LEU A 352 32.63 -6.22 7.98
N TRP A 353 32.27 -7.02 8.98
CA TRP A 353 31.09 -7.88 8.94
C TRP A 353 29.79 -7.09 8.93
N ALA A 354 29.71 -6.00 9.68
CA ALA A 354 28.56 -5.09 9.63
C ALA A 354 28.42 -4.44 8.25
N ILE A 355 29.52 -3.94 7.67
CA ILE A 355 29.52 -3.31 6.34
C ILE A 355 29.16 -4.34 5.26
N ALA A 356 29.68 -5.57 5.33
CA ALA A 356 29.36 -6.63 4.37
C ALA A 356 27.92 -7.15 4.49
N GLY A 357 27.32 -7.07 5.67
CA GLY A 357 25.94 -7.49 5.91
C GLY A 357 24.89 -6.59 5.24
N VAL A 358 25.19 -5.30 5.03
CA VAL A 358 24.30 -4.34 4.37
C VAL A 358 24.04 -4.67 2.88
N PRO A 359 25.05 -4.83 2.01
CA PRO A 359 24.83 -5.19 0.61
C PRO A 359 24.29 -6.61 0.47
N LEU A 360 24.69 -7.55 1.34
CA LEU A 360 24.15 -8.92 1.34
C LEU A 360 22.67 -8.93 1.74
N GLY A 361 22.28 -8.12 2.73
CA GLY A 361 20.88 -7.93 3.12
C GLY A 361 20.05 -7.29 2.00
N ALA A 362 20.57 -6.26 1.35
CA ALA A 362 19.92 -5.61 0.20
C ALA A 362 19.74 -6.57 -0.98
N TYR A 363 20.76 -7.37 -1.30
CA TYR A 363 20.68 -8.42 -2.33
C TYR A 363 19.63 -9.48 -1.98
N ASN A 364 19.57 -9.91 -0.72
CA ASN A 364 18.62 -10.94 -0.29
C ASN A 364 17.16 -10.44 -0.29
N ILE A 365 16.94 -9.16 0.03
CA ILE A 365 15.63 -8.49 -0.08
C ILE A 365 15.22 -8.37 -1.56
N ALA A 366 16.13 -7.87 -2.41
CA ALA A 366 15.85 -7.68 -3.83
C ALA A 366 15.60 -9.01 -4.57
N GLY A 367 16.23 -10.10 -4.12
CA GLY A 367 16.07 -11.44 -4.69
C GLY A 367 14.90 -12.25 -4.14
N ASN A 368 14.07 -11.71 -3.23
CA ASN A 368 12.93 -12.42 -2.60
C ASN A 368 13.29 -13.83 -2.09
N PHE A 369 14.48 -13.99 -1.50
CA PHE A 369 14.91 -15.28 -0.97
C PHE A 369 14.15 -15.65 0.32
N ASN A 370 14.18 -16.94 0.68
CA ASN A 370 13.54 -17.48 1.88
C ASN A 370 13.79 -16.62 3.12
N VAL A 371 12.75 -16.45 3.95
CA VAL A 371 12.74 -15.59 5.16
C VAL A 371 13.96 -15.83 6.08
N ALA A 372 14.47 -17.07 6.15
CA ALA A 372 15.69 -17.38 6.90
C ALA A 372 16.94 -16.66 6.35
N LEU A 373 17.12 -16.64 5.03
CA LEU A 373 18.23 -15.95 4.35
C LEU A 373 18.05 -14.42 4.33
N LEU A 374 16.82 -13.96 4.50
CA LEU A 374 16.49 -12.54 4.66
C LEU A 374 16.89 -12.02 6.05
N ILE A 375 16.57 -12.79 7.10
CA ILE A 375 16.75 -12.39 8.51
C ILE A 375 18.20 -12.58 8.97
N GLN A 376 18.88 -13.63 8.50
CA GLN A 376 20.25 -13.97 8.92
C GLN A 376 21.28 -12.82 8.78
N PRO A 377 21.42 -12.15 7.62
CA PRO A 377 22.38 -11.05 7.48
C PRO A 377 21.98 -9.84 8.34
N GLN A 378 20.69 -9.61 8.58
CA GLN A 378 20.23 -8.50 9.41
C GLN A 378 20.58 -8.71 10.88
N ILE A 379 20.35 -9.92 11.41
CA ILE A 379 20.74 -10.28 12.77
C ILE A 379 22.26 -10.20 12.95
N LEU A 380 23.04 -10.73 12.00
CA LEU A 380 24.51 -10.67 12.06
C LEU A 380 25.01 -9.22 12.05
N THR A 381 24.46 -8.38 11.17
CA THR A 381 24.83 -6.96 11.06
C THR A 381 24.59 -6.21 12.37
N VAL A 382 23.42 -6.42 12.99
CA VAL A 382 23.07 -5.78 14.26
C VAL A 382 23.99 -6.25 15.39
N LEU A 383 24.23 -7.55 15.51
CA LEU A 383 25.11 -8.09 16.55
C LEU A 383 26.56 -7.62 16.36
N SER A 384 27.05 -7.56 15.13
CA SER A 384 28.39 -7.03 14.82
C SER A 384 28.52 -5.54 15.12
N LEU A 385 27.50 -4.73 14.84
CA LEU A 385 27.49 -3.29 15.18
C LEU A 385 27.46 -3.06 16.69
N VAL A 386 26.63 -3.81 17.43
CA VAL A 386 26.59 -3.73 18.90
C VAL A 386 27.95 -4.11 19.49
N THR A 387 28.56 -5.16 18.98
CA THR A 387 29.88 -5.62 19.43
C THR A 387 30.98 -4.60 19.11
N TRP A 388 30.94 -4.00 17.90
CA TRP A 388 31.86 -2.92 17.52
C TRP A 388 31.70 -1.68 18.40
N GLY A 389 30.46 -1.29 18.70
CA GLY A 389 30.17 -0.18 19.61
C GLY A 389 30.63 -0.47 21.04
N GLN A 390 30.50 -1.71 21.51
CA GLN A 390 31.06 -2.11 22.81
C GLN A 390 32.59 -2.07 22.82
N CYS A 391 33.26 -2.49 21.73
CA CYS A 391 34.71 -2.31 21.60
C CYS A 391 35.09 -0.83 21.65
N GLY A 392 34.41 0.05 20.92
CA GLY A 392 34.69 1.49 21.00
C GLY A 392 34.46 2.08 22.39
N PHE A 393 33.37 1.70 23.06
CA PHE A 393 32.98 2.25 24.35
C PHE A 393 33.84 1.73 25.52
N TYR A 394 34.26 0.47 25.48
CA TYR A 394 35.10 -0.14 26.53
C TYR A 394 36.61 -0.03 26.24
N ASP A 395 37.03 0.03 24.97
CA ASP A 395 38.42 0.34 24.57
C ASP A 395 38.69 1.85 24.44
N ASP A 396 37.77 2.75 24.78
CA ASP A 396 38.08 4.19 24.98
C ASP A 396 39.03 4.40 26.18
N ALA A 397 39.21 3.36 27.01
CA ALA A 397 40.34 3.23 27.95
C ALA A 397 41.68 2.86 27.25
N GLY A 398 41.69 2.77 25.92
CA GLY A 398 42.79 2.33 25.05
C GLY A 398 43.26 3.37 24.04
N ILE A 399 42.84 4.64 24.17
CA ILE A 399 43.53 5.80 23.58
C ILE A 399 44.96 5.95 24.15
N ASP A 400 45.30 5.21 25.20
CA ASP A 400 46.63 5.16 25.82
C ASP A 400 47.69 4.35 25.02
N ARG A 401 47.41 3.89 23.80
CA ARG A 401 48.34 3.05 23.01
C ARG A 401 48.76 3.59 21.63
N ASP A 402 48.60 4.87 21.33
CA ASP A 402 49.31 5.55 20.20
C ASP A 402 49.18 4.87 18.81
N ILE A 403 48.16 4.06 18.55
CA ILE A 403 47.97 3.34 17.28
C ILE A 403 46.95 4.08 16.41
N HIS A 404 47.39 5.17 15.75
CA HIS A 404 46.56 5.98 14.85
C HIS A 404 46.45 5.43 13.41
N TRP A 405 47.30 4.46 13.06
CA TRP A 405 47.44 3.96 11.69
C TRP A 405 46.15 3.41 11.04
N PRO A 406 45.21 2.74 11.76
CA PRO A 406 43.99 2.21 11.14
C PRO A 406 43.00 3.29 10.71
N VAL A 407 42.89 4.38 11.47
CA VAL A 407 42.02 5.52 11.15
C VAL A 407 42.57 6.26 9.94
N ILE A 408 43.89 6.46 9.89
CA ILE A 408 44.58 7.06 8.73
C ILE A 408 44.39 6.19 7.49
N LEU A 409 44.58 4.87 7.60
CA LEU A 409 44.38 3.93 6.49
C LEU A 409 42.94 4.02 5.95
N MET A 410 41.93 3.99 6.83
CA MET A 410 40.53 4.07 6.42
C MET A 410 40.21 5.42 5.75
N GLY A 411 40.72 6.53 6.29
CA GLY A 411 40.57 7.85 5.67
C GLY A 411 41.17 7.92 4.27
N VAL A 412 42.39 7.39 4.10
CA VAL A 412 43.10 7.38 2.80
C VAL A 412 42.37 6.49 1.79
N VAL A 413 41.94 5.28 2.19
CA VAL A 413 41.19 4.37 1.30
C VAL A 413 39.86 4.99 0.89
N SER A 414 39.15 5.64 1.82
CA SER A 414 37.91 6.35 1.53
C SER A 414 38.13 7.49 0.52
N ALA A 415 39.15 8.31 0.72
CA ALA A 415 39.48 9.41 -0.18
C ALA A 415 39.78 8.91 -1.61
N ILE A 416 40.57 7.85 -1.74
CA ILE A 416 40.90 7.24 -3.04
C ILE A 416 39.63 6.75 -3.76
N LEU A 417 38.71 6.09 -3.03
CA LEU A 417 37.48 5.57 -3.62
C LEU A 417 36.51 6.69 -4.02
N LEU A 418 36.44 7.78 -3.24
CA LEU A 418 35.59 8.94 -3.53
C LEU A 418 36.10 9.66 -4.79
N SER A 419 37.40 9.95 -4.83
CA SER A 419 38.07 10.54 -6.00
C SER A 419 37.91 9.68 -7.27
N ALA A 420 38.00 8.34 -7.15
CA ALA A 420 37.80 7.43 -8.28
C ALA A 420 36.35 7.48 -8.83
N GLY A 421 35.36 7.65 -7.95
CA GLY A 421 33.97 7.86 -8.34
C GLY A 421 33.78 9.12 -9.17
N VAL A 422 34.39 10.23 -8.74
CA VAL A 422 34.34 11.51 -9.47
C VAL A 422 35.08 11.43 -10.81
N LEU A 423 36.17 10.66 -10.88
CA LEU A 423 36.96 10.49 -12.11
C LEU A 423 36.16 9.84 -13.25
N ARG A 424 35.19 8.98 -12.93
CA ARG A 424 34.24 8.42 -13.91
C ARG A 424 33.41 9.52 -14.58
N HIS A 425 33.02 10.56 -13.85
CA HIS A 425 32.28 11.70 -14.42
C HIS A 425 33.18 12.53 -15.35
N TYR A 426 34.45 12.71 -15.02
CA TYR A 426 35.40 13.36 -15.93
C TYR A 426 35.60 12.58 -17.23
N TRP A 427 35.70 11.25 -17.15
CA TRP A 427 35.81 10.39 -18.33
C TRP A 427 34.58 10.51 -19.25
N ASP A 428 33.39 10.55 -18.65
CA ASP A 428 32.12 10.72 -19.35
C ASP A 428 32.05 12.09 -20.07
N ILE A 429 32.41 13.16 -19.36
CA ILE A 429 32.47 14.53 -19.91
C ILE A 429 33.51 14.62 -21.05
N TYR A 430 34.66 13.96 -20.89
CA TYR A 430 35.72 13.95 -21.91
C TYR A 430 35.26 13.23 -23.19
N THR A 431 34.62 12.07 -23.05
CA THR A 431 34.19 11.23 -24.17
C THR A 431 33.01 11.84 -24.91
N HIS A 432 31.99 12.30 -24.18
CA HIS A 432 30.73 12.76 -24.77
C HIS A 432 30.68 14.26 -25.04
N ARG A 433 31.73 15.01 -24.68
CA ARG A 433 31.88 16.47 -24.91
C ARG A 433 30.66 17.30 -24.47
N THR A 434 29.84 16.75 -23.59
CA THR A 434 28.58 17.29 -23.07
C THR A 434 28.35 16.75 -21.66
N VAL A 435 27.75 17.55 -20.77
CA VAL A 435 27.48 17.14 -19.38
C VAL A 435 26.04 16.66 -19.27
N ARG A 436 25.81 15.39 -19.61
CA ARG A 436 24.49 14.76 -19.48
C ARG A 436 24.42 13.99 -18.16
N GLY A 437 23.33 14.18 -17.40
CA GLY A 437 23.04 13.37 -16.21
C GLY A 437 23.65 13.84 -14.88
N ILE A 438 24.38 14.96 -14.84
CA ILE A 438 24.93 15.53 -13.60
C ILE A 438 24.13 16.79 -13.22
N SER A 439 23.54 16.80 -12.03
CA SER A 439 22.83 17.96 -11.49
C SER A 439 23.82 19.00 -10.97
N PHE A 440 23.81 20.21 -11.55
CA PHE A 440 24.67 21.30 -11.09
C PHE A 440 24.41 21.71 -9.63
N ILE A 441 23.18 21.52 -9.14
CA ILE A 441 22.82 21.77 -7.74
C ILE A 441 23.52 20.76 -6.83
N PHE A 442 23.57 19.49 -7.24
CA PHE A 442 24.25 18.43 -6.49
C PHE A 442 25.76 18.71 -6.40
N VAL A 443 26.39 19.02 -7.53
CA VAL A 443 27.82 19.42 -7.59
C VAL A 443 28.11 20.63 -6.69
N ALA A 444 27.21 21.61 -6.64
CA ALA A 444 27.37 22.79 -5.79
C ALA A 444 27.22 22.48 -4.29
N ILE A 445 26.32 21.56 -3.92
CA ILE A 445 26.16 21.11 -2.53
C ILE A 445 27.42 20.37 -2.06
N ASP A 446 27.96 19.47 -2.89
CA ASP A 446 29.17 18.72 -2.57
C ASP A 446 30.38 19.65 -2.43
N ALA A 447 30.60 20.55 -3.39
CA ALA A 447 31.67 21.55 -3.31
C ALA A 447 31.52 22.48 -2.10
N ALA A 448 30.30 22.85 -1.72
CA ALA A 448 30.05 23.63 -0.51
C ALA A 448 30.39 22.84 0.76
N GLY A 449 30.07 21.54 0.80
CA GLY A 449 30.44 20.64 1.88
C GLY A 449 31.95 20.59 2.11
N ASP A 450 32.74 20.53 1.04
CA ASP A 450 34.21 20.54 1.14
C ASP A 450 34.73 21.89 1.67
N VAL A 451 34.15 23.01 1.23
CA VAL A 451 34.52 24.35 1.73
C VAL A 451 34.21 24.46 3.23
N PHE A 452 33.03 24.04 3.69
CA PHE A 452 32.68 24.07 5.11
C PHE A 452 33.59 23.16 5.93
N SER A 453 33.98 22.01 5.39
CA SER A 453 34.89 21.06 6.05
C SER A 453 36.31 21.63 6.16
N LEU A 454 36.82 22.27 5.11
CA LEU A 454 38.11 22.96 5.12
C LEU A 454 38.12 24.11 6.12
N VAL A 455 37.08 24.95 6.11
CA VAL A 455 36.93 26.06 7.06
C VAL A 455 36.90 25.54 8.50
N SER A 456 36.20 24.43 8.76
CA SER A 456 36.17 23.79 10.08
C SER A 456 37.55 23.37 10.56
N ILE A 457 38.39 22.79 9.69
CA ILE A 457 39.76 22.37 10.02
C ILE A 457 40.65 23.57 10.36
N PHE A 458 40.49 24.70 9.66
CA PHE A 458 41.25 25.92 9.96
C PHE A 458 40.95 26.51 11.34
N PHE A 459 39.75 26.27 11.88
CA PHE A 459 39.37 26.73 13.23
C PHE A 459 39.71 25.73 14.34
N GLN A 460 40.27 24.56 14.02
CA GLN A 460 40.70 23.61 15.05
C GLN A 460 42.01 24.04 15.72
N PRO A 461 42.16 23.82 17.04
CA PRO A 461 43.39 24.19 17.78
C PRO A 461 44.62 23.37 17.38
N LYS A 462 44.43 22.23 16.70
CA LYS A 462 45.48 21.43 16.07
C LYS A 462 45.11 21.24 14.61
N LEU A 463 46.03 21.59 13.71
CA LEU A 463 45.79 21.46 12.27
C LEU A 463 45.88 19.99 11.85
N ASP A 464 44.76 19.42 11.41
CA ASP A 464 44.71 18.11 10.79
C ASP A 464 45.07 18.20 9.30
N ILE A 465 46.34 17.90 9.01
CA ILE A 465 46.91 17.93 7.65
C ILE A 465 46.25 16.87 6.77
N LEU A 466 45.88 15.71 7.32
CA LEU A 466 45.27 14.63 6.54
C LEU A 466 43.86 15.02 6.08
N GLY A 467 43.03 15.53 7.00
CA GLY A 467 41.71 16.06 6.66
C GLY A 467 41.79 17.19 5.64
N MET A 468 42.77 18.11 5.79
CA MET A 468 42.97 19.21 4.85
C MET A 468 43.27 18.71 3.43
N VAL A 469 44.15 17.71 3.27
CA VAL A 469 44.49 17.16 1.96
C VAL A 469 43.28 16.49 1.32
N ILE A 470 42.51 15.71 2.07
CA ILE A 470 41.34 14.97 1.56
C ILE A 470 40.26 15.94 1.04
N TYR A 471 39.82 16.89 1.87
CA TYR A 471 38.78 17.84 1.45
C TYR A 471 39.26 18.81 0.38
N ALA A 472 40.55 19.20 0.39
CA ALA A 472 41.10 20.04 -0.67
C ALA A 472 41.15 19.32 -2.03
N SER A 473 41.51 18.04 -2.06
CA SER A 473 41.52 17.26 -3.31
C SER A 473 40.12 17.10 -3.89
N GLU A 474 39.12 16.83 -3.06
CA GLU A 474 37.73 16.68 -3.51
C GLU A 474 37.14 18.00 -3.99
N PHE A 475 37.40 19.10 -3.26
CA PHE A 475 36.98 20.43 -3.68
C PHE A 475 37.50 20.80 -5.07
N VAL A 476 38.77 20.49 -5.36
CA VAL A 476 39.39 20.74 -6.67
C VAL A 476 38.73 19.91 -7.77
N LEU A 477 38.41 18.63 -7.49
CA LEU A 477 37.71 17.77 -8.43
C LEU A 477 36.29 18.29 -8.71
N TRP A 478 35.54 18.71 -7.71
CA TRP A 478 34.20 19.27 -7.93
C TRP A 478 34.23 20.61 -8.67
N CYS A 479 35.18 21.47 -8.35
CA CYS A 479 35.39 22.73 -9.07
C CYS A 479 35.70 22.49 -10.55
N GLY A 480 36.51 21.47 -10.87
CA GLY A 480 36.83 21.16 -12.26
C GLY A 480 35.63 20.55 -13.02
N VAL A 481 34.80 19.70 -12.40
CA VAL A 481 33.53 19.24 -13.00
C VAL A 481 32.61 20.42 -13.28
N PHE A 482 32.47 21.34 -12.32
CA PHE A 482 31.67 22.54 -12.47
C PHE A 482 32.17 23.45 -13.60
N ALA A 483 33.48 23.67 -13.69
CA ALA A 483 34.10 24.46 -14.75
C ALA A 483 33.93 23.81 -16.14
N CYS A 484 34.12 22.50 -16.25
CA CYS A 484 33.87 21.76 -17.48
C CYS A 484 32.40 21.83 -17.89
N GLY A 485 31.46 21.67 -16.95
CA GLY A 485 30.04 21.80 -17.21
C GLY A 485 29.62 23.19 -17.63
N GLY A 486 30.15 24.22 -16.99
CA GLY A 486 29.99 25.61 -17.42
C GLY A 486 30.51 25.81 -18.85
N TYR A 487 31.71 25.33 -19.17
CA TYR A 487 32.33 25.52 -20.48
C TYR A 487 31.55 24.82 -21.62
N PHE A 488 31.15 23.55 -21.44
CA PHE A 488 30.48 22.78 -22.48
C PHE A 488 28.98 23.11 -22.61
N ASN A 489 28.31 23.59 -21.56
CA ASN A 489 26.88 23.92 -21.58
C ASN A 489 26.60 25.40 -21.91
N LEU A 490 27.47 26.33 -21.48
CA LEU A 490 27.28 27.77 -21.74
C LEU A 490 27.55 28.13 -23.20
N ARG A 491 28.53 27.49 -23.86
CA ARG A 491 28.86 27.74 -25.27
C ARG A 491 27.66 27.50 -26.23
N PRO A 492 27.00 26.34 -26.22
CA PRO A 492 25.84 26.11 -27.10
C PRO A 492 24.65 26.98 -26.71
N TRP A 493 24.39 27.22 -25.42
CA TRP A 493 23.32 28.11 -24.97
C TRP A 493 23.51 29.56 -25.43
N VAL A 494 24.74 30.09 -25.36
CA VAL A 494 25.06 31.44 -25.86
C VAL A 494 24.92 31.51 -27.38
N GLN A 495 25.37 30.49 -28.11
CA GLN A 495 25.18 30.40 -29.57
C GLN A 495 23.71 30.34 -29.97
N GLN A 496 22.88 29.62 -29.22
CA GLN A 496 21.44 29.53 -29.43
C GLN A 496 20.75 30.88 -29.15
N LYS A 497 21.13 31.58 -28.07
CA LYS A 497 20.56 32.90 -27.76
C LYS A 497 20.97 33.99 -28.75
N ILE A 498 22.18 33.90 -29.32
CA ILE A 498 22.65 34.82 -30.36
C ILE A 498 21.93 34.54 -31.68
N SER A 499 21.73 33.27 -32.06
CA SER A 499 20.98 32.89 -33.26
C SER A 499 19.50 33.23 -33.16
N GLU A 500 18.84 33.04 -32.01
CA GLU A 500 17.47 33.50 -31.77
C GLU A 500 17.33 35.03 -31.89
N ARG A 501 18.30 35.79 -31.36
CA ARG A 501 18.32 37.26 -31.50
C ARG A 501 18.57 37.69 -32.95
N ALA A 502 19.36 36.96 -33.71
CA ALA A 502 19.57 37.20 -35.13
C ALA A 502 18.29 36.88 -35.94
N LEU A 503 17.62 35.77 -35.64
CA LEU A 503 16.34 35.39 -36.27
C LEU A 503 15.23 36.40 -35.97
N ARG A 504 15.14 36.89 -34.72
CA ARG A 504 14.20 37.95 -34.34
C ARG A 504 14.47 39.28 -35.05
N ARG A 505 15.73 39.64 -35.31
CA ARG A 505 16.06 40.81 -36.13
C ARG A 505 15.67 40.66 -37.59
N VAL A 506 15.74 39.45 -38.15
CA VAL A 506 15.31 39.17 -39.52
C VAL A 506 13.77 39.13 -39.62
N GLY A 507 13.08 38.59 -38.61
CA GLY A 507 11.61 38.55 -38.55
C GLY A 507 10.94 39.92 -38.41
N MET A 508 11.62 40.89 -37.77
CA MET A 508 11.11 42.26 -37.63
C MET A 508 11.34 43.13 -38.89
N GLY A 509 12.06 42.61 -39.91
CA GLY A 509 12.30 43.29 -41.19
C GLY A 509 11.42 42.81 -42.35
N ARG A 510 10.43 41.93 -42.11
CA ARG A 510 9.58 41.33 -43.16
C ARG A 510 8.10 41.49 -42.84
N GLN A 511 7.69 42.69 -42.48
CA GLN A 511 6.28 43.04 -42.29
C GLN A 511 5.97 44.39 -42.97
N ASP A 512 6.20 44.45 -44.28
CA ASP A 512 5.60 45.42 -45.20
C ASP A 512 5.37 44.68 -46.54
N GLY A 513 4.11 44.37 -46.88
CA GLY A 513 3.74 43.86 -48.21
C GLY A 513 2.70 42.73 -48.26
N GLU A 514 1.42 43.11 -48.22
CA GLU A 514 0.34 42.74 -49.18
C GLU A 514 -0.10 41.28 -49.42
N GLY A 515 -1.42 41.04 -49.29
CA GLY A 515 -2.19 40.19 -50.21
C GLY A 515 -2.90 38.93 -49.67
N ASP A 516 -4.24 39.01 -49.61
CA ASP A 516 -5.32 38.00 -49.51
C ASP A 516 -5.05 36.48 -49.54
N GLY A 517 -5.84 35.74 -48.74
CA GLY A 517 -6.10 34.32 -48.92
C GLY A 517 -6.65 33.62 -47.67
N GLU A 518 -7.95 33.37 -47.65
CA GLU A 518 -8.70 32.50 -46.74
C GLU A 518 -8.15 31.05 -46.71
N VAL A 519 -8.18 30.37 -45.54
CA VAL A 519 -8.54 28.94 -45.34
C VAL A 519 -8.11 28.42 -43.94
N ASP A 520 -9.11 27.85 -43.28
CA ASP A 520 -9.22 26.90 -42.15
C ASP A 520 -8.36 26.98 -40.87
N VAL A 521 -9.11 26.93 -39.78
CA VAL A 521 -8.69 26.80 -38.39
C VAL A 521 -8.76 25.33 -38.02
N ASP A 522 -7.61 24.71 -37.72
CA ASP A 522 -7.57 23.51 -36.89
C ASP A 522 -6.69 23.80 -35.67
N VAL A 523 -7.31 23.71 -34.50
CA VAL A 523 -6.70 24.00 -33.19
C VAL A 523 -6.50 22.66 -32.51
N ASP A 524 -5.32 22.08 -32.68
CA ASP A 524 -4.83 21.03 -31.79
C ASP A 524 -3.88 21.66 -30.75
N VAL A 525 -4.44 21.89 -29.56
CA VAL A 525 -3.69 22.23 -28.35
C VAL A 525 -3.14 20.93 -27.78
N GLU A 526 -1.93 20.55 -28.18
CA GLU A 526 -1.17 19.53 -27.47
C GLU A 526 -0.34 20.19 -26.36
N LEU A 527 -0.85 20.02 -25.14
CA LEU A 527 -0.26 20.52 -23.89
C LEU A 527 0.97 19.66 -23.52
N GLU A 528 2.11 19.91 -24.16
CA GLU A 528 3.36 19.26 -23.76
C GLU A 528 3.85 19.74 -22.39
N ARG A 529 3.93 18.76 -21.48
CA ARG A 529 4.50 18.80 -20.13
C ARG A 529 5.81 19.56 -20.07
N MET A 530 5.80 20.74 -19.44
CA MET A 530 6.99 21.30 -18.81
C MET A 530 7.45 20.36 -17.69
N GLY A 531 8.52 19.61 -17.94
CA GLY A 531 9.26 18.86 -16.94
C GLY A 531 9.92 19.81 -15.95
N SER A 532 9.25 20.06 -14.82
CA SER A 532 9.84 20.74 -13.67
C SER A 532 10.83 19.81 -12.98
N SER A 533 12.09 20.25 -12.95
CA SER A 533 13.23 19.60 -12.31
C SER A 533 13.12 19.60 -10.78
N THR A 534 12.28 18.75 -10.20
CA THR A 534 12.40 18.29 -8.80
C THR A 534 11.74 16.92 -8.63
N SER A 535 12.42 15.84 -9.02
CA SER A 535 12.07 14.51 -8.52
C SER A 535 13.33 13.68 -8.25
N VAL A 536 13.78 13.74 -7.00
CA VAL A 536 14.53 12.66 -6.36
C VAL A 536 13.53 11.51 -6.20
N PHE A 537 13.94 10.26 -6.51
CA PHE A 537 13.12 9.03 -6.68
C PHE A 537 12.55 8.81 -8.11
N ARG A 538 13.22 7.96 -8.88
CA ARG A 538 12.63 7.22 -10.01
C ARG A 538 12.26 5.82 -9.51
N THR A 539 10.99 5.45 -9.58
CA THR A 539 10.51 4.08 -9.36
C THR A 539 10.61 3.25 -10.66
N SER A 540 10.94 1.97 -10.50
CA SER A 540 11.12 0.97 -11.55
C SER A 540 9.80 0.58 -12.23
N GLY A 541 9.22 1.46 -13.04
CA GLY A 541 7.96 1.22 -13.76
C GLY A 541 8.04 1.28 -15.28
N SER A 542 9.11 1.82 -15.87
CA SER A 542 9.12 2.18 -17.30
C SER A 542 9.86 1.21 -18.23
N VAL A 543 10.25 0.01 -17.77
CA VAL A 543 11.03 -0.94 -18.59
C VAL A 543 10.15 -1.99 -19.31
N VAL A 544 8.83 -1.99 -19.12
CA VAL A 544 7.94 -3.04 -19.68
C VAL A 544 7.17 -2.59 -20.93
N SER A 545 7.13 -1.29 -21.29
CA SER A 545 6.32 -0.83 -22.43
C SER A 545 7.04 -0.77 -23.79
N GLU A 546 8.35 -1.06 -23.86
CA GLU A 546 9.15 -0.80 -25.06
C GLU A 546 9.54 -2.06 -25.86
N ARG A 547 8.86 -3.20 -25.63
CA ARG A 547 9.13 -4.47 -26.35
C ARG A 547 8.00 -5.01 -27.21
N ARG A 548 6.94 -4.24 -27.50
CA ARG A 548 5.78 -4.74 -28.26
C ARG A 548 5.33 -3.91 -29.46
N GLY A 549 6.24 -3.21 -30.13
CA GLY A 549 5.97 -2.57 -31.42
C GLY A 549 7.19 -2.57 -32.32
N GLY A 550 7.26 -3.50 -33.27
CA GLY A 550 8.24 -3.44 -34.36
C GLY A 550 8.70 -4.79 -34.90
N ARG A 551 7.86 -5.49 -35.68
CA ARG A 551 8.31 -6.33 -36.82
C ARG A 551 7.11 -6.77 -37.69
N ALA A 552 6.84 -6.04 -38.76
CA ALA A 552 6.08 -6.52 -39.91
C ALA A 552 6.38 -5.65 -41.13
N GLU A 553 7.56 -5.82 -41.74
CA GLU A 553 7.81 -5.62 -43.18
C GLU A 553 8.93 -6.59 -43.57
N GLY A 554 8.69 -7.38 -44.62
CA GLY A 554 9.55 -8.46 -45.12
C GLY A 554 8.79 -9.74 -45.35
#